data_AF-A0AAV7YQM7-F1
#
_entry.id   AF-A0AAV7YQM7-F1
#
_cell.length_a   1.000
_cell.length_b   1.000
_cell.length_c   1.000
_cell.angle_alpha   90.00
_cell.angle_beta   90.00
_cell.angle_gamma   90.00
#
_symmetry.space_group_name_H-M   'P 1'
#
loop_
_entity.id
_entity.type
_entity.pdbx_description
1 polymer ?
#
loop_
_entity_poly.entity_id
_entity_poly.type
_entity_poly.pdbx_seq_one_letter_code
_entity_poly.pdbx_strand_id
1 'polypeptide(L)'
;MLESQLDEINKTTQDSLESTRKMISKTTEMAEIGINTLVDLHSQGNQLQSIIGDTENIDENLDQSGWILKRMSFFGMIKNMFRSQPKRKRSLNKGTRKTTNIKELEIEIRNKKQKQKLKEKEKEKEKKKENEKFKSRSKNDKQSVYGNVDRSILTTEICNNLDEQEENINQISDLLKDLREISILQGEEIDRQAQDLDTINEKIDTSLNKIDLNNRKIDKILY
;
A
#
# COMPACT_ATOMS: atom_id res chain seq x y z
N MET A 1 -30.24 -16.04 42.37
CA MET A 1 -28.77 -16.03 42.19
C MET A 1 -28.38 -16.63 40.86
N LEU A 2 -28.76 -17.87 40.55
CA LEU A 2 -28.50 -18.50 39.24
C LEU A 2 -29.12 -17.75 38.05
N GLU A 3 -30.35 -17.25 38.21
CA GLU A 3 -31.06 -16.48 37.16
C GLU A 3 -30.36 -15.16 36.83
N SER A 4 -29.88 -14.44 37.86
CA SER A 4 -29.08 -13.22 37.68
C SER A 4 -27.74 -13.47 36.97
N GLN A 5 -27.11 -14.61 37.20
CA GLN A 5 -25.86 -14.98 36.53
C GLN A 5 -26.11 -15.33 35.06
N LEU A 6 -27.24 -15.99 34.76
CA LEU A 6 -27.61 -16.33 33.40
C LEU A 6 -27.94 -15.07 32.57
N ASP A 7 -28.63 -14.10 33.16
CA ASP A 7 -28.89 -12.81 32.53
C ASP A 7 -27.60 -12.01 32.27
N GLU A 8 -26.66 -12.02 33.23
CA GLU A 8 -25.36 -11.38 33.06
C GLU A 8 -24.52 -12.03 31.95
N ILE A 9 -24.51 -13.37 31.88
CA ILE A 9 -23.85 -14.12 30.80
C ILE A 9 -24.49 -13.77 29.46
N ASN A 10 -25.81 -13.79 29.36
CA ASN A 10 -26.52 -13.49 28.12
C ASN A 10 -26.21 -12.07 27.63
N LYS A 11 -26.25 -11.09 28.54
CA LYS A 11 -25.89 -9.71 28.24
C LYS A 11 -24.45 -9.59 27.74
N THR A 12 -23.51 -10.21 28.45
CA THR A 12 -22.08 -10.19 28.06
C THR A 12 -21.84 -10.85 26.71
N THR A 13 -22.56 -11.94 26.41
CA THR A 13 -22.51 -12.61 25.11
C THR A 13 -23.11 -11.72 24.01
N GLN A 14 -24.22 -11.04 24.25
CA GLN A 14 -24.77 -10.10 23.26
C GLN A 14 -23.82 -8.92 23.01
N ASP A 15 -23.26 -8.31 24.05
CA ASP A 15 -22.31 -7.20 23.95
C ASP A 15 -21.04 -7.61 23.17
N SER A 16 -20.54 -8.82 23.42
CA SER A 16 -19.39 -9.38 22.70
C SER A 16 -19.73 -9.70 21.23
N LEU A 17 -20.95 -10.17 20.95
CA LEU A 17 -21.40 -10.42 19.58
C LEU A 17 -21.51 -9.12 18.79
N GLU A 18 -22.11 -8.09 19.37
CA GLU A 18 -22.18 -6.77 18.74
C GLU A 18 -20.76 -6.19 18.51
N SER A 19 -19.86 -6.39 19.48
CA SER A 19 -18.46 -5.96 19.36
C SER A 19 -17.73 -6.66 18.22
N THR A 20 -17.90 -7.97 18.04
CA THR A 20 -17.29 -8.70 16.91
C THR A 20 -17.87 -8.27 15.56
N ARG A 21 -19.19 -8.03 15.46
CA ARG A 21 -19.80 -7.48 14.24
C ARG A 21 -19.27 -6.08 13.91
N LYS A 22 -19.16 -5.20 14.91
CA LYS A 22 -18.54 -3.86 14.74
C LYS A 22 -17.08 -3.98 14.31
N MET A 23 -16.34 -4.93 14.88
CA MET A 23 -14.94 -5.16 14.54
C MET A 23 -14.80 -5.61 13.08
N ILE A 24 -15.62 -6.54 12.58
CA ILE A 24 -15.64 -6.89 11.15
C ILE A 24 -15.80 -5.63 10.30
N SER A 25 -16.83 -4.82 10.58
CA SER A 25 -17.09 -3.59 9.82
C SER A 25 -15.88 -2.65 9.81
N LYS A 26 -15.30 -2.38 10.98
CA LYS A 26 -14.13 -1.49 11.09
C LYS A 26 -12.91 -2.05 10.37
N THR A 27 -12.64 -3.34 10.52
CA THR A 27 -11.49 -3.98 9.87
C THR A 27 -11.65 -4.02 8.35
N THR A 28 -12.88 -4.23 7.84
CA THR A 28 -13.15 -4.12 6.40
C THR A 28 -12.94 -2.71 5.87
N GLU A 29 -13.38 -1.69 6.61
CA GLU A 29 -13.18 -0.29 6.25
C GLU A 29 -11.69 0.08 6.26
N MET A 30 -10.95 -0.34 7.29
CA MET A 30 -9.50 -0.15 7.36
C MET A 30 -8.79 -0.80 6.18
N ALA A 31 -9.21 -2.01 5.75
CA ALA A 31 -8.61 -2.68 4.61
C ALA A 31 -8.87 -1.91 3.31
N GLU A 32 -10.06 -1.34 3.14
CA GLU A 32 -10.38 -0.50 1.98
C GLU A 32 -9.56 0.80 1.96
N ILE A 33 -9.46 1.49 3.10
CA ILE A 33 -8.62 2.68 3.24
C ILE A 33 -7.16 2.34 2.95
N GLY A 34 -6.65 1.24 3.52
CA GLY A 34 -5.28 0.80 3.31
C GLY A 34 -4.95 0.52 1.84
N ILE A 35 -5.89 -0.06 1.08
CA ILE A 35 -5.73 -0.25 -0.37
C ILE A 35 -5.65 1.08 -1.09
N ASN A 36 -6.53 2.04 -0.78
CA ASN A 36 -6.50 3.36 -1.43
C ASN A 36 -5.18 4.09 -1.14
N THR A 37 -4.72 4.05 0.12
CA THR A 37 -3.41 4.61 0.48
C THR A 37 -2.27 3.94 -0.28
N LEU A 38 -2.33 2.63 -0.52
CA LEU A 38 -1.30 1.93 -1.30
C LEU A 38 -1.27 2.41 -2.76
N VAL A 39 -2.44 2.67 -3.37
CA VAL A 39 -2.55 3.26 -4.71
C VAL A 39 -1.95 4.66 -4.73
N ASP A 40 -2.24 5.48 -3.72
CA ASP A 40 -1.69 6.83 -3.59
C ASP A 40 -0.17 6.82 -3.42
N LEU A 41 0.36 5.96 -2.54
CA LEU A 41 1.81 5.77 -2.37
C LEU A 41 2.46 5.32 -3.67
N HIS A 42 1.85 4.40 -4.41
CA HIS A 42 2.40 3.98 -5.69
C HIS A 42 2.45 5.13 -6.71
N SER A 43 1.39 5.94 -6.77
CA SER A 43 1.33 7.14 -7.61
C SER A 43 2.41 8.16 -7.23
N GLN A 44 2.58 8.44 -5.94
CA GLN A 44 3.61 9.33 -5.42
C GLN A 44 5.02 8.83 -5.75
N GLY A 45 5.29 7.53 -5.59
CA GLY A 45 6.57 6.94 -5.97
C GLY A 45 6.90 7.13 -7.46
N ASN A 46 5.90 7.07 -8.34
CA ASN A 46 6.10 7.39 -9.76
C ASN A 46 6.42 8.88 -10.00
N GLN A 47 5.79 9.78 -9.23
CA GLN A 47 6.08 11.21 -9.31
C GLN A 47 7.51 11.53 -8.86
N LEU A 48 8.00 10.90 -7.79
CA LEU A 48 9.40 11.05 -7.34
C LEU A 48 10.39 10.60 -8.42
N GLN A 49 10.12 9.49 -9.10
CA GLN A 49 10.95 9.04 -10.23
C GLN A 49 10.96 10.05 -11.39
N SER A 50 9.83 10.70 -11.68
CA SER A 50 9.78 11.78 -12.66
C SER A 50 10.65 12.96 -12.22
N ILE A 51 10.59 13.36 -10.95
CA ILE A 51 11.39 14.45 -10.39
C ILE A 51 12.89 14.13 -10.47
N ILE A 52 13.29 12.88 -10.20
CA ILE A 52 14.69 12.43 -10.36
C ILE A 52 15.14 12.64 -11.82
N GLY A 53 14.32 12.21 -12.78
CA GLY A 53 14.61 12.39 -14.21
C GLY A 53 14.67 13.85 -14.65
N ASP A 54 13.76 14.69 -14.15
CA ASP A 54 13.78 16.13 -14.42
C ASP A 54 15.02 16.81 -13.82
N THR A 55 15.43 16.39 -12.62
CA THR A 55 16.65 16.88 -11.97
C THR A 55 17.90 16.44 -12.73
N GLU A 56 17.92 15.23 -13.32
CA GLU A 56 18.99 14.80 -14.22
C GLU A 56 19.06 15.64 -15.50
N ASN A 57 17.91 15.99 -16.08
CA ASN A 57 17.86 16.88 -17.24
C ASN A 57 18.40 18.28 -16.90
N ILE A 58 18.08 18.79 -15.69
CA ILE A 58 18.64 20.05 -15.19
C ILE A 58 20.16 19.95 -15.07
N ASP A 59 20.67 18.91 -14.41
CA ASP A 59 22.10 18.70 -14.22
C ASP A 59 22.87 18.65 -15.56
N GLU A 60 22.32 17.93 -16.54
CA GLU A 60 22.89 17.86 -17.89
C GLU A 60 22.88 19.23 -18.61
N ASN A 61 21.77 19.97 -18.52
CA ASN A 61 21.66 21.31 -19.10
C ASN A 61 22.67 22.28 -18.46
N LEU A 62 22.92 22.16 -17.15
CA LEU A 62 23.90 22.98 -16.43
C LEU A 62 25.33 22.64 -16.83
N ASP A 63 25.64 21.37 -17.07
CA ASP A 63 26.95 20.95 -17.60
C ASP A 63 27.18 21.51 -19.02
N GLN A 64 26.16 21.48 -19.87
CA GLN A 64 26.22 22.10 -21.19
C GLN A 64 26.42 23.62 -21.10
N SER A 65 25.64 24.29 -20.26
CA SER A 65 25.74 25.73 -20.04
C SER A 65 27.14 26.11 -19.56
N GLY A 66 27.70 25.35 -18.60
CA GLY A 66 29.05 25.55 -18.11
C GLY A 66 30.13 25.33 -19.17
N TRP A 67 29.92 24.40 -20.11
CA TRP A 67 30.82 24.20 -21.25
C TRP A 67 30.74 25.34 -22.28
N ILE A 68 29.54 25.78 -22.64
CA ILE A 68 29.34 26.90 -23.57
C ILE A 68 29.98 28.17 -23.00
N LEU A 69 29.79 28.41 -21.71
CA LEU A 69 30.35 29.56 -21.02
C LEU A 69 31.89 29.55 -20.99
N LYS A 70 32.49 28.37 -20.81
CA LYS A 70 33.95 28.20 -20.97
C LYS A 70 34.41 28.52 -22.39
N ARG A 71 33.61 28.22 -23.42
CA ARG A 71 33.94 28.54 -24.83
C ARG A 71 33.82 30.04 -25.15
N MET A 72 32.93 30.76 -24.46
CA MET A 72 32.76 32.21 -24.67
C MET A 72 33.95 33.04 -24.17
N SER A 73 34.79 32.48 -23.28
CA SER A 73 36.03 33.14 -22.84
C SER A 73 37.18 32.93 -23.83
N PHE A 74 37.94 33.99 -24.14
CA PHE A 74 39.07 33.97 -25.09
C PHE A 74 40.10 32.86 -24.79
N PHE A 75 40.49 32.69 -23.52
CA PHE A 75 41.41 31.61 -23.10
C PHE A 75 40.79 30.21 -23.22
N GLY A 76 39.48 30.10 -23.09
CA GLY A 76 38.76 28.84 -23.27
C GLY A 76 38.64 28.40 -24.73
N MET A 77 38.55 29.36 -25.66
CA MET A 77 38.50 29.11 -27.11
C MET A 77 39.79 28.42 -27.61
N ILE A 78 40.95 28.84 -27.08
CA ILE A 78 42.26 28.26 -27.43
C ILE A 78 42.45 26.87 -26.79
N LYS A 79 42.00 26.66 -25.55
CA LYS A 79 42.20 25.40 -24.81
C LYS A 79 41.22 24.27 -25.23
N ASN A 80 40.01 24.61 -25.65
CA ASN A 80 38.98 23.63 -26.04
C ASN A 80 39.06 23.19 -27.51
N MET A 81 39.95 23.76 -28.32
CA MET A 81 40.14 23.36 -29.72
C MET A 81 40.50 21.86 -29.88
N PHE A 82 40.96 21.21 -28.80
CA PHE A 82 41.36 19.80 -28.78
C PHE A 82 40.50 18.91 -27.86
N ARG A 83 39.32 19.36 -27.38
CA ARG A 83 38.43 18.58 -26.49
C ARG A 83 37.00 18.49 -27.01
N SER A 84 36.47 17.27 -27.07
CA SER A 84 35.09 16.98 -27.49
C SER A 84 34.05 17.53 -26.50
N GLN A 85 32.90 17.96 -27.02
CA GLN A 85 31.76 18.42 -26.20
C GLN A 85 31.32 17.34 -25.20
N PRO A 86 30.81 17.71 -24.01
CA PRO A 86 30.15 16.74 -23.13
C PRO A 86 29.01 16.10 -23.93
N LYS A 87 29.10 14.79 -24.14
CA LYS A 87 28.08 14.04 -24.89
C LYS A 87 26.79 14.10 -24.09
N ARG A 88 25.67 14.40 -24.76
CA ARG A 88 24.37 14.20 -24.13
C ARG A 88 24.26 12.74 -23.73
N LYS A 89 24.07 12.44 -22.44
CA LYS A 89 23.54 11.13 -22.08
C LYS A 89 22.10 11.23 -22.55
N ARG A 90 21.79 10.65 -23.72
CA ARG A 90 20.40 10.52 -24.21
C ARG A 90 19.55 10.21 -22.99
N SER A 91 18.67 11.13 -22.59
CA SER A 91 17.69 10.89 -21.55
C SER A 91 17.00 9.59 -21.94
N LEU A 92 17.34 8.49 -21.26
CA LEU A 92 16.67 7.23 -21.48
C LEU A 92 15.25 7.51 -21.06
N ASN A 93 14.39 7.60 -22.07
CA ASN A 93 12.98 7.30 -22.09
C ASN A 93 12.31 7.45 -20.71
N LYS A 94 11.52 8.51 -20.55
CA LYS A 94 10.51 8.73 -19.49
C LYS A 94 10.40 7.51 -18.57
N GLY A 95 10.89 7.62 -17.34
CA GLY A 95 10.83 6.58 -16.33
C GLY A 95 9.40 6.20 -15.99
N THR A 96 8.67 5.58 -16.91
CA THR A 96 7.68 4.58 -16.54
C THR A 96 8.49 3.51 -15.84
N ARG A 97 8.40 3.45 -14.50
CA ARG A 97 8.60 2.19 -13.77
C ARG A 97 7.96 1.11 -14.66
N LYS A 98 8.69 0.06 -15.03
CA LYS A 98 8.11 -1.04 -15.83
C LYS A 98 6.75 -1.35 -15.23
N THR A 99 5.67 -1.02 -15.95
CA THR A 99 4.29 -1.21 -15.47
C THR A 99 3.88 -2.68 -15.50
N THR A 100 4.86 -3.58 -15.52
CA THR A 100 4.63 -5.01 -15.49
C THR A 100 4.12 -5.34 -14.10
N ASN A 101 2.80 -5.48 -14.04
CA ASN A 101 1.98 -6.08 -12.99
C ASN A 101 1.14 -5.17 -12.10
N ILE A 102 1.12 -3.84 -12.16
CA ILE A 102 0.22 -3.09 -11.24
C ILE A 102 -1.19 -2.93 -11.78
N LYS A 103 -1.36 -2.62 -13.07
CA LYS A 103 -2.69 -2.71 -13.70
C LYS A 103 -3.22 -4.16 -13.69
N GLU A 104 -2.32 -5.13 -13.82
CA GLU A 104 -2.64 -6.56 -13.75
C GLU A 104 -2.95 -7.02 -12.31
N LEU A 105 -2.22 -6.54 -11.30
CA LEU A 105 -2.53 -6.78 -9.88
C LEU A 105 -3.82 -6.05 -9.47
N GLU A 106 -4.06 -4.82 -9.92
CA GLU A 106 -5.31 -4.09 -9.71
C GLU A 106 -6.49 -4.82 -10.37
N ILE A 107 -6.33 -5.29 -11.61
CA ILE A 107 -7.34 -6.09 -12.32
C ILE A 107 -7.53 -7.45 -11.64
N GLU A 108 -6.47 -8.12 -11.19
CA GLU A 108 -6.53 -9.43 -10.55
C GLU A 108 -7.09 -9.36 -9.12
N ILE A 109 -6.77 -8.32 -8.36
CA ILE A 109 -7.33 -8.04 -7.03
C ILE A 109 -8.80 -7.61 -7.15
N ARG A 110 -9.14 -6.77 -8.13
CA ARG A 110 -10.53 -6.40 -8.46
C ARG A 110 -11.35 -7.62 -8.93
N ASN A 111 -10.75 -8.52 -9.72
CA ASN A 111 -11.37 -9.76 -10.17
C ASN A 111 -11.49 -10.81 -9.05
N LYS A 112 -10.53 -10.88 -8.11
CA LYS A 112 -10.64 -11.68 -6.88
C LYS A 112 -11.79 -11.18 -6.00
N LYS A 113 -11.94 -9.86 -5.80
CA LYS A 113 -13.10 -9.23 -5.13
C LYS A 113 -14.44 -9.58 -5.80
N GLN A 114 -14.50 -9.65 -7.14
CA GLN A 114 -15.72 -10.06 -7.85
C GLN A 114 -16.02 -11.56 -7.71
N LYS A 115 -15.00 -12.43 -7.76
CA LYS A 115 -15.16 -13.89 -7.56
C LYS A 115 -15.57 -14.26 -6.12
N GLN A 116 -15.10 -13.54 -5.10
CA GLN A 116 -15.56 -13.71 -3.71
C GLN A 116 -17.02 -13.27 -3.54
N LYS A 117 -17.40 -12.11 -4.07
CA LYS A 117 -18.81 -11.65 -4.06
C LYS A 117 -19.76 -12.59 -4.81
N LEU A 118 -19.29 -13.27 -5.86
CA LEU A 118 -20.05 -14.29 -6.59
C LEU A 118 -20.15 -15.61 -5.81
N LYS A 119 -19.07 -16.07 -5.16
CA LYS A 119 -19.07 -17.26 -4.29
C LYS A 119 -19.89 -17.08 -3.01
N GLU A 120 -19.95 -15.87 -2.45
CA GLU A 120 -20.83 -15.52 -1.33
C GLU A 120 -22.31 -15.51 -1.75
N LYS A 121 -22.61 -14.97 -2.94
CA LYS A 121 -23.96 -15.04 -3.53
C LYS A 121 -24.38 -16.47 -3.94
N GLU A 122 -23.43 -17.35 -4.27
CA GLU A 122 -23.69 -18.77 -4.52
C GLU A 122 -23.89 -19.56 -3.22
N LYS A 123 -23.10 -19.29 -2.18
CA LYS A 123 -23.32 -19.84 -0.83
C LYS A 123 -24.64 -19.35 -0.21
N GLU A 124 -25.09 -18.14 -0.51
CA GLU A 124 -26.40 -17.62 -0.11
C GLU A 124 -27.56 -18.29 -0.88
N LYS A 125 -27.31 -18.76 -2.12
CA LYS A 125 -28.25 -19.57 -2.90
C LYS A 125 -28.26 -21.04 -2.48
N GLU A 126 -27.15 -21.59 -2.00
CA GLU A 126 -27.08 -22.93 -1.40
C GLU A 126 -27.69 -22.97 0.01
N LYS A 127 -27.47 -21.96 0.86
CA LYS A 127 -28.15 -21.82 2.16
C LYS A 127 -29.68 -21.75 2.02
N LYS A 128 -30.22 -21.24 0.90
CA LYS A 128 -31.66 -21.26 0.58
C LYS A 128 -32.18 -22.62 0.10
N LYS A 129 -31.30 -23.55 -0.30
CA LYS A 129 -31.65 -24.95 -0.64
C LYS A 129 -31.34 -25.93 0.49
N GLU A 130 -30.52 -25.55 1.46
CA GLU A 130 -30.11 -26.38 2.60
C GLU A 130 -30.93 -26.14 3.88
N ASN A 131 -31.94 -25.27 3.86
CA ASN A 131 -32.90 -25.17 4.97
C ASN A 131 -33.88 -26.37 5.08
N GLU A 132 -33.75 -27.39 4.21
CA GLU A 132 -34.51 -28.65 4.31
C GLU A 132 -33.69 -29.88 4.73
N LYS A 133 -32.40 -29.75 5.08
CA LYS A 133 -31.61 -30.88 5.60
C LYS A 133 -30.87 -30.55 6.89
N PHE A 134 -31.60 -30.04 7.87
CA PHE A 134 -31.17 -30.16 9.26
C PHE A 134 -31.36 -31.60 9.72
N LYS A 135 -30.29 -32.40 9.71
CA LYS A 135 -30.05 -33.43 10.74
C LYS A 135 -28.65 -34.02 10.59
N SER A 136 -27.93 -33.95 11.71
CA SER A 136 -26.74 -34.73 12.06
C SER A 136 -25.47 -34.53 11.22
N ARG A 137 -24.55 -33.71 11.72
CA ARG A 137 -23.13 -34.04 11.62
C ARG A 137 -22.30 -33.51 12.79
N SER A 138 -21.98 -34.43 13.69
CA SER A 138 -20.79 -34.42 14.53
C SER A 138 -19.53 -34.53 13.65
N LYS A 139 -18.50 -33.72 13.95
CA LYS A 139 -17.08 -34.08 14.15
C LYS A 139 -16.12 -32.90 13.85
N ASN A 140 -15.48 -32.46 14.93
CA ASN A 140 -14.03 -32.30 15.19
C ASN A 140 -13.08 -31.52 14.25
N ASP A 141 -12.12 -30.91 14.96
CA ASP A 141 -10.81 -30.36 14.56
C ASP A 141 -10.79 -28.91 14.05
N LYS A 142 -11.38 -28.00 14.84
CA LYS A 142 -10.81 -26.66 15.02
C LYS A 142 -10.68 -26.41 16.52
N GLN A 143 -9.52 -25.93 16.93
CA GLN A 143 -9.26 -25.60 18.32
C GLN A 143 -10.16 -24.42 18.69
N SER A 144 -11.21 -24.72 19.46
CA SER A 144 -12.18 -23.75 19.96
C SER A 144 -11.45 -22.62 20.68
N VAL A 145 -11.70 -21.37 20.26
CA VAL A 145 -11.07 -20.16 20.85
C VAL A 145 -11.53 -19.97 22.30
N TYR A 146 -12.76 -20.35 22.59
CA TYR A 146 -13.24 -20.55 23.95
C TYR A 146 -12.84 -21.97 24.38
N GLY A 147 -12.25 -22.20 25.55
CA GLY A 147 -11.80 -23.54 25.98
C GLY A 147 -12.93 -24.59 26.04
N ASN A 148 -12.69 -25.76 26.66
CA ASN A 148 -13.75 -26.75 26.93
C ASN A 148 -14.81 -26.15 27.88
N VAL A 149 -15.77 -25.40 27.35
CA VAL A 149 -16.89 -24.82 28.07
C VAL A 149 -18.03 -25.82 28.05
N ASP A 150 -18.52 -26.21 29.23
CA ASP A 150 -19.67 -27.08 29.35
C ASP A 150 -20.95 -26.33 28.91
N ARG A 151 -21.29 -26.46 27.62
CA ARG A 151 -22.45 -25.81 26.98
C ARG A 151 -23.80 -26.32 27.49
N SER A 152 -23.84 -27.39 28.30
CA SER A 152 -25.09 -27.97 28.83
C SER A 152 -25.83 -27.05 29.81
N ILE A 153 -25.13 -26.07 30.37
CA ILE A 153 -25.64 -25.13 31.39
C ILE A 153 -26.16 -23.83 30.72
N LEU A 154 -25.86 -23.60 29.44
CA LEU A 154 -26.22 -22.39 28.70
C LEU A 154 -27.53 -22.59 27.93
N THR A 155 -28.28 -21.50 27.76
CA THR A 155 -29.46 -21.52 26.88
C THR A 155 -29.02 -21.72 25.43
N THR A 156 -29.90 -22.30 24.61
CA THR A 156 -29.64 -22.50 23.17
C THR A 156 -29.31 -21.19 22.45
N GLU A 157 -29.89 -20.08 22.87
CA GLU A 157 -29.63 -18.75 22.31
C GLU A 157 -28.20 -18.27 22.62
N ILE A 158 -27.70 -18.47 23.84
CA ILE A 158 -26.32 -18.16 24.19
C ILE A 158 -25.35 -19.02 23.37
N CYS A 159 -25.64 -20.32 23.20
CA CYS A 159 -24.81 -21.21 22.37
C CYS A 159 -24.75 -20.73 20.90
N ASN A 160 -25.89 -20.36 20.32
CA ASN A 160 -25.92 -19.84 18.94
C ASN A 160 -25.14 -18.53 18.80
N ASN A 161 -25.26 -17.62 19.77
CA ASN A 161 -24.52 -16.35 19.77
C ASN A 161 -23.01 -16.57 19.91
N LEU A 162 -22.58 -17.54 20.72
CA LEU A 162 -21.17 -17.91 20.87
C LEU A 162 -20.61 -18.55 19.59
N ASP A 163 -21.38 -19.40 18.92
CA ASP A 163 -20.99 -19.98 17.63
C ASP A 163 -20.87 -18.89 16.54
N GLU A 164 -21.77 -17.90 16.50
CA GLU A 164 -21.65 -16.75 15.59
C GLU A 164 -20.44 -15.86 15.93
N GLN A 165 -20.17 -15.62 17.21
CA GLN A 165 -18.96 -14.91 17.62
C GLN A 165 -17.69 -15.61 17.15
N GLU A 166 -17.63 -16.93 17.25
CA GLU A 166 -16.48 -17.71 16.78
C GLU A 166 -16.31 -17.58 15.26
N GLU A 167 -17.41 -17.63 14.49
CA GLU A 167 -17.37 -17.35 13.06
C GLU A 167 -16.87 -15.92 12.77
N ASN A 168 -17.37 -14.93 13.50
CA ASN A 168 -16.98 -13.53 13.35
C ASN A 168 -15.50 -13.31 13.67
N ILE A 169 -14.98 -13.92 14.75
CA ILE A 169 -13.56 -13.85 15.13
C ILE A 169 -12.67 -14.48 14.06
N ASN A 170 -13.10 -15.60 13.47
CA ASN A 170 -12.37 -16.20 12.36
C ASN A 170 -12.33 -15.27 11.13
N GLN A 171 -13.44 -14.62 10.79
CA GLN A 171 -13.47 -13.62 9.71
C GLN A 171 -12.57 -12.42 10.00
N ILE A 172 -12.59 -11.91 11.23
CA ILE A 172 -11.69 -10.82 11.68
C ILE A 172 -10.23 -11.25 11.53
N SER A 173 -9.88 -12.47 11.93
CA SER A 173 -8.52 -13.00 11.81
C SER A 173 -8.03 -12.97 10.35
N ASP A 174 -8.89 -13.34 9.40
CA ASP A 174 -8.54 -13.29 7.99
C ASP A 174 -8.41 -11.84 7.48
N LEU A 175 -9.34 -10.94 7.85
CA LEU A 175 -9.23 -9.51 7.51
C LEU A 175 -7.99 -8.85 8.10
N LEU A 176 -7.56 -9.25 9.30
CA LEU A 176 -6.33 -8.76 9.93
C LEU A 176 -5.08 -9.26 9.20
N LYS A 177 -5.10 -10.47 8.61
CA LYS A 177 -4.00 -10.94 7.75
C LYS A 177 -3.88 -10.09 6.49
N ASP A 178 -5.01 -9.77 5.86
CA ASP A 178 -5.04 -8.89 4.69
C ASP A 178 -4.51 -7.49 5.04
N LEU A 179 -4.95 -6.93 6.18
CA LEU A 179 -4.44 -5.66 6.69
C LEU A 179 -2.93 -5.68 6.96
N ARG A 180 -2.42 -6.78 7.51
CA ARG A 180 -0.98 -6.96 7.72
C ARG A 180 -0.23 -6.95 6.38
N GLU A 181 -0.74 -7.63 5.37
CA GLU A 181 -0.14 -7.65 4.03
C GLU A 181 -0.09 -6.23 3.43
N ILE A 182 -1.21 -5.48 3.50
CA ILE A 182 -1.27 -4.09 3.05
C ILE A 182 -0.26 -3.23 3.80
N SER A 183 -0.16 -3.38 5.12
CA SER A 183 0.75 -2.59 5.96
C SER A 183 2.22 -2.85 5.61
N ILE A 184 2.58 -4.10 5.30
CA ILE A 184 3.93 -4.45 4.84
C ILE A 184 4.23 -3.76 3.50
N LEU A 185 3.31 -3.85 2.53
CA LEU A 185 3.49 -3.21 1.22
C LEU A 185 3.60 -1.68 1.31
N GLN A 186 2.80 -1.06 2.19
CA GLN A 186 2.89 0.37 2.46
C GLN A 186 4.26 0.75 3.06
N GLY A 187 4.75 -0.03 4.02
CA GLY A 187 6.07 0.17 4.62
C GLY A 187 7.18 0.11 3.58
N GLU A 188 7.17 -0.93 2.74
CA GLU A 188 8.17 -1.07 1.67
C GLU A 188 8.13 0.08 0.65
N GLU A 189 6.95 0.59 0.29
CA GLU A 189 6.85 1.74 -0.62
C GLU A 189 7.31 3.03 0.05
N ILE A 190 7.02 3.24 1.33
CA ILE A 190 7.52 4.40 2.09
C ILE A 190 9.05 4.38 2.17
N ASP A 191 9.65 3.23 2.47
CA ASP A 191 11.11 3.10 2.54
C ASP A 191 11.76 3.39 1.18
N ARG A 192 11.15 2.91 0.08
CA ARG A 192 11.60 3.23 -1.29
C ARG A 192 11.49 4.73 -1.57
N GLN A 193 10.38 5.36 -1.22
CA GLN A 193 10.19 6.79 -1.42
C GLN A 193 11.19 7.63 -0.60
N ALA A 194 11.52 7.21 0.62
CA ALA A 194 12.53 7.87 1.44
C ALA A 194 13.90 7.89 0.73
N GLN A 195 14.31 6.75 0.16
CA GLN A 195 15.54 6.68 -0.63
C GLN A 195 15.49 7.54 -1.90
N ASP A 196 14.34 7.57 -2.59
CA ASP A 196 14.14 8.43 -3.76
C ASP A 196 14.25 9.92 -3.38
N LEU A 197 13.70 10.33 -2.24
CA LEU A 197 13.80 11.70 -1.71
C LEU A 197 15.24 12.08 -1.38
N ASP A 198 16.02 11.19 -0.75
CA ASP A 198 17.44 11.44 -0.48
C ASP A 198 18.23 11.66 -1.78
N THR A 199 17.95 10.84 -2.79
CA THR A 199 18.58 10.97 -4.12
C THR A 199 18.20 12.29 -4.80
N ILE A 200 16.95 12.71 -4.67
CA ILE A 200 16.48 14.02 -5.19
C ILE A 200 17.24 15.15 -4.50
N ASN A 201 17.34 15.12 -3.17
CA ASN A 201 18.03 16.15 -2.39
C ASN A 201 19.50 16.30 -2.82
N GLU A 202 20.24 15.20 -2.92
CA GLU A 202 21.64 15.23 -3.35
C GLU A 202 21.82 15.82 -4.77
N LYS A 203 20.94 15.43 -5.70
CA LYS A 203 20.98 15.93 -7.08
C LYS A 203 20.61 17.41 -7.17
N ILE A 204 19.63 17.85 -6.38
CA ILE A 204 19.23 19.26 -6.31
C ILE A 204 20.36 20.11 -5.75
N ASP A 205 21.00 19.71 -4.64
CA ASP A 205 22.13 20.44 -4.05
C ASP A 205 23.30 20.58 -5.04
N THR A 206 23.59 19.51 -5.77
CA THR A 206 24.61 19.53 -6.83
C THR A 206 24.24 20.51 -7.94
N SER A 207 22.98 20.49 -8.39
CA SER A 207 22.48 21.38 -9.42
C SER A 207 22.50 22.85 -8.98
N LEU A 208 22.12 23.15 -7.73
CA LEU A 208 22.16 24.50 -7.16
C LEU A 208 23.59 25.06 -7.14
N ASN A 209 24.58 24.25 -6.73
CA ASN A 209 25.98 24.65 -6.78
C ASN A 209 26.46 24.93 -8.21
N LYS A 210 26.06 24.11 -9.19
CA LYS A 210 26.39 24.33 -10.60
C LYS A 210 25.75 25.62 -11.14
N ILE A 211 24.52 25.93 -10.75
CA ILE A 211 23.83 27.18 -11.11
C ILE A 211 24.61 28.39 -10.59
N ASP A 212 24.96 28.43 -9.31
CA ASP A 212 25.70 29.56 -8.73
C ASP A 212 27.06 29.77 -9.42
N LEU A 213 27.79 28.69 -9.68
CA LEU A 213 29.07 28.75 -10.39
C LEU A 213 28.93 29.26 -11.84
N ASN A 214 27.86 28.87 -12.53
CA ASN A 214 27.61 29.34 -13.89
C ASN A 214 27.18 30.81 -13.90
N ASN A 215 26.32 31.24 -12.96
CA ASN A 215 25.92 32.63 -12.81
C ASN A 215 27.12 33.55 -12.58
N ARG A 216 28.01 33.22 -11.63
CA ARG A 216 29.22 34.01 -11.37
C ARG A 216 30.14 34.13 -12.58
N LYS A 217 30.17 33.13 -13.47
CA LYS A 217 30.96 33.17 -14.70
C LYS A 217 30.29 34.01 -15.78
N ILE A 218 28.95 34.00 -15.86
CA ILE A 218 28.18 34.86 -16.76
C ILE A 218 28.44 36.33 -16.41
N ASP A 219 28.37 36.67 -15.12
CA ASP A 219 28.65 38.03 -14.65
C ASP A 219 30.03 38.53 -15.06
N LYS A 220 31.05 37.66 -15.00
CA LYS A 220 32.43 37.95 -15.44
C LYS A 220 32.62 38.05 -16.96
N ILE A 221 31.65 37.63 -17.76
CA ILE A 221 31.71 37.70 -19.23
C ILE A 221 30.90 38.89 -19.74
N LEU A 222 29.84 39.28 -19.03
CA LEU A 222 29.00 40.43 -19.39
C LEU A 222 29.60 41.79 -18.99
N TYR A 223 30.47 41.81 -17.98
CA TYR A 223 31.25 42.97 -17.55
C TYR A 223 32.74 42.76 -17.82
#